data_AF-A0A1Z8WRI3-F1
#
_entry.id   AF-A0A1Z8WRI3-F1
#
_cell.length_a   1.000
_cell.length_b   1.000
_cell.length_c   1.000
_cell.angle_alpha   90.00
_cell.angle_beta   90.00
_cell.angle_gamma   90.00
#
_symmetry.space_group_name_H-M   'P 1'
#
loop_
_entity.id
_entity.type
_entity.pdbx_description
1 polymer ?
#
loop_
_entity_poly.entity_id
_entity_poly.type
_entity_poly.pdbx_seq_one_letter_code
_entity_poly.pdbx_strand_id
1 'polypeptide(L)' 'MGDYARGKIMLEKMPFIVSFTIILSILFLIFNKTVNALEIGEQAPNFLLPGSDGNTHSLSNLKGQWVVLAWFPKAFTGG' A
#
# COMPACT_ATOMS: atom_id res chain seq x y z
N MET A 1 -32.56 38.14 8.82
CA MET A 1 -31.25 38.80 8.71
C MET A 1 -30.07 37.83 8.89
N GLY A 2 -30.16 36.82 9.75
CA GLY A 2 -29.07 35.86 10.00
C GLY A 2 -28.72 34.91 8.84
N ASP A 3 -29.72 34.44 8.09
CA ASP A 3 -29.49 33.45 7.03
C ASP A 3 -28.80 34.03 5.78
N TYR A 4 -29.08 35.30 5.46
CA TYR A 4 -28.40 36.03 4.37
C TYR A 4 -26.91 36.26 4.67
N ALA A 5 -26.57 36.58 5.93
CA ALA A 5 -25.17 36.73 6.35
C ALA A 5 -24.43 35.39 6.26
N ARG A 6 -25.07 34.29 6.67
CA ARG A 6 -24.50 32.94 6.54
C ARG A 6 -24.30 32.52 5.08
N GLY A 7 -25.27 32.76 4.20
CA GLY A 7 -25.16 32.46 2.78
C GLY A 7 -24.05 33.24 2.08
N LYS A 8 -23.88 34.52 2.40
CA LYS A 8 -22.81 35.36 1.84
C LYS A 8 -21.42 34.91 2.31
N ILE A 9 -21.27 34.61 3.60
CA ILE A 9 -20.03 34.06 4.19
C ILE A 9 -19.70 32.69 3.60
N MET A 10 -20.74 31.89 3.31
CA MET A 10 -20.60 30.56 2.70
C MET A 10 -20.11 30.67 1.24
N LEU A 11 -20.66 31.59 0.45
CA LEU A 11 -20.26 31.81 -0.94
C LEU A 11 -18.82 32.33 -1.08
N GLU A 12 -18.37 33.18 -0.16
CA GLU A 12 -17.02 33.74 -0.16
C GLU A 12 -15.94 32.69 0.16
N LYS A 13 -16.24 31.72 1.04
CA LYS A 13 -15.31 30.66 1.45
C LYS A 13 -15.35 29.43 0.53
N MET A 14 -16.38 29.30 -0.29
CA MET A 14 -16.60 28.21 -1.23
C MET A 14 -15.40 27.92 -2.16
N PRO A 15 -14.72 28.91 -2.80
CA PRO A 15 -13.57 28.61 -3.64
C PRO A 15 -12.36 28.06 -2.86
N PHE A 16 -12.17 28.50 -1.62
CA PHE A 16 -11.11 27.97 -0.75
C PHE A 16 -11.40 26.52 -0.35
N ILE A 17 -12.64 26.21 0.02
CA ILE A 17 -13.06 24.85 0.37
C ILE A 17 -12.94 23.93 -0.85
N VAL A 18 -13.42 24.36 -2.02
CA VAL A 18 -13.32 23.58 -3.27
C VAL A 18 -11.85 23.34 -3.64
N SER A 19 -11.02 24.39 -3.60
CA SER A 19 -9.58 24.27 -3.88
C SER A 19 -8.88 23.32 -2.90
N PHE A 20 -9.21 23.40 -1.60
CA PHE A 20 -8.70 22.48 -0.59
C PHE A 20 -9.13 21.03 -0.85
N THR A 21 -10.40 20.79 -1.21
CA THR A 21 -10.88 19.44 -1.54
C THR A 21 -10.22 18.87 -2.80
N ILE A 22 -9.96 19.71 -3.81
CA ILE A 22 -9.26 19.31 -5.04
C ILE A 22 -7.81 18.96 -4.73
N ILE A 23 -7.10 19.80 -3.96
CA ILE A 23 -5.72 19.55 -3.56
C ILE A 23 -5.62 18.24 -2.75
N LEU A 24 -6.55 18.02 -1.82
CA LEU A 24 -6.58 16.80 -1.01
C LEU A 24 -6.85 15.55 -1.85
N SER A 25 -7.75 15.65 -2.84
CA SER A 25 -8.05 14.55 -3.77
C SER A 25 -6.87 14.24 -4.69
N ILE A 26 -6.16 15.26 -5.19
CA ILE A 26 -4.96 15.08 -6.02
C ILE A 26 -3.83 14.46 -5.19
N LEU A 27 -3.66 14.92 -3.95
CA LEU A 27 -2.69 14.33 -3.03
C LEU A 27 -2.98 12.84 -2.84
N PHE A 28 -4.24 12.48 -2.55
CA PHE A 28 -4.64 11.08 -2.38
C PHE A 28 -4.35 10.21 -3.61
N LEU A 29 -4.53 10.72 -4.83
CA LEU A 29 -4.22 9.98 -6.05
C LEU A 29 -2.72 9.68 -6.20
N ILE A 30 -1.84 10.59 -5.78
CA ILE A 30 -0.38 10.44 -5.87
C ILE A 30 0.16 9.40 -4.86
N PHE A 31 -0.58 9.10 -3.78
CA PHE A 31 -0.18 8.13 -2.75
C PHE A 31 -0.51 6.66 -3.06
N ASN A 32 -1.06 6.34 -4.24
CA ASN A 32 -1.28 4.96 -4.63
C ASN A 32 0.05 4.28 -4.99
N LYS A 33 0.73 3.72 -4.00
CA LYS A 33 1.91 2.89 -4.22
C LYS A 33 1.46 1.54 -4.77
N THR A 34 1.61 1.34 -6.08
CA THR A 34 1.46 0.01 -6.68
C THR A 34 2.70 -0.82 -6.33
N VAL A 35 2.48 -1.98 -5.69
CA VAL A 35 3.54 -2.97 -5.50
C VAL A 35 3.56 -3.83 -6.76
N ASN A 36 4.54 -3.57 -7.62
CA ASN A 36 4.78 -4.41 -8.79
C ASN A 36 5.41 -5.75 -8.37
N ALA A 37 5.24 -6.77 -9.21
CA ALA A 37 5.97 -8.03 -9.04
C ALA A 37 7.48 -7.79 -9.24
N LEU A 38 8.29 -8.59 -8.56
CA LEU A 38 9.75 -8.53 -8.67
C LEU A 38 10.19 -8.84 -10.11
N GLU A 39 11.10 -8.03 -10.66
CA GLU A 39 11.65 -8.24 -12.00
C GLU A 39 12.94 -9.10 -11.98
N ILE A 40 13.29 -9.67 -13.13
CA ILE A 40 14.51 -10.48 -13.25
C ILE A 40 15.74 -9.58 -13.06
N GLY A 41 16.66 -10.01 -12.20
CA GLY A 41 17.87 -9.26 -11.88
C GLY A 41 17.72 -8.29 -10.71
N GLU A 42 16.48 -8.04 -10.25
CA GLU A 42 16.28 -7.32 -9.00
C GLU A 42 16.67 -8.16 -7.79
N GLN A 43 17.22 -7.49 -6.77
CA GLN A 43 17.46 -8.16 -5.50
C GLN A 43 16.14 -8.48 -4.83
N ALA A 44 15.92 -9.77 -4.53
CA ALA A 44 14.74 -10.20 -3.81
C ALA A 44 14.66 -9.52 -2.41
N PRO A 45 13.49 -8.97 -2.03
CA PRO A 45 13.30 -8.37 -0.72
C PRO A 45 13.41 -9.42 0.37
N ASN A 46 13.93 -9.03 1.53
CA ASN A 46 13.99 -9.94 2.67
C ASN A 46 12.57 -10.29 3.15
N PHE A 47 12.39 -11.50 3.64
CA PHE A 47 11.16 -11.95 4.29
C PHE A 47 11.47 -12.58 5.65
N LEU A 48 10.44 -12.72 6.48
CA LEU A 48 10.45 -13.49 7.72
C LEU A 48 9.21 -14.38 7.70
N LEU A 49 9.39 -15.70 7.65
CA LEU A 49 8.30 -16.65 7.56
C LEU A 49 8.42 -17.73 8.65
N PRO A 50 7.34 -18.05 9.37
CA PRO A 50 7.35 -19.16 10.33
C PRO A 50 7.46 -20.50 9.58
N GLY A 51 8.32 -21.38 10.07
CA GLY A 51 8.46 -22.74 9.58
C GLY A 51 7.69 -23.75 10.43
N SER A 52 7.41 -24.92 9.85
CA SER A 52 6.80 -26.05 10.56
C SER A 52 7.72 -26.66 11.62
N ASP A 53 9.00 -26.30 11.62
CA ASP A 53 10.01 -26.69 12.62
C ASP A 53 9.95 -25.83 13.89
N GLY A 54 9.07 -24.83 13.94
CA GLY A 54 8.94 -23.89 15.06
C GLY A 54 9.90 -22.70 15.01
N ASN A 55 10.76 -22.62 13.99
CA ASN A 55 11.68 -21.50 13.80
C ASN A 55 11.12 -20.46 12.83
N THR A 56 11.64 -19.24 12.88
CA THR A 56 11.38 -18.21 11.85
C THR A 56 12.55 -18.17 10.88
N HIS A 57 12.26 -18.28 9.59
CA HIS A 57 13.25 -18.28 8.52
C HIS A 57 13.28 -16.93 7.80
N SER A 58 14.48 -16.46 7.47
CA SER A 58 14.68 -15.23 6.70
C SER A 58 15.42 -15.50 5.40
N LEU A 59 15.15 -14.71 4.36
CA LEU A 59 15.91 -14.81 3.10
C LEU A 59 17.40 -14.53 3.35
N SER A 60 17.73 -13.60 4.26
CA SER A 60 19.11 -13.29 4.62
C SER A 60 19.89 -14.47 5.19
N ASN A 61 19.21 -15.43 5.83
CA ASN A 61 19.87 -16.64 6.37
C ASN A 61 20.20 -17.66 5.27
N LEU A 62 19.61 -17.53 4.07
CA LEU A 62 19.77 -18.44 2.93
C LEU A 62 20.73 -17.86 1.86
N LYS A 63 21.55 -16.86 2.21
CA LYS A 63 22.50 -16.26 1.28
C LYS A 63 23.46 -17.30 0.69
N GLY A 64 23.68 -17.22 -0.61
CA GLY A 64 24.53 -18.17 -1.35
C GLY A 64 23.80 -19.44 -1.79
N GLN A 65 22.50 -19.57 -1.48
CA GLN A 65 21.65 -20.68 -1.92
C GLN A 65 20.61 -20.19 -2.92
N TRP A 66 20.21 -21.07 -3.84
CA TRP A 66 19.05 -20.83 -4.70
C TRP A 66 17.77 -21.08 -3.90
N VAL A 67 16.85 -20.11 -3.94
CA VAL A 67 15.58 -20.16 -3.19
C VAL A 67 14.42 -20.08 -4.18
N VAL A 68 13.45 -20.97 -4.03
CA VAL A 68 12.21 -20.98 -4.81
C VAL A 68 11.07 -20.66 -3.85
N LEU A 69 10.29 -19.63 -4.17
CA LEU A 69 9.06 -19.30 -3.44
C LEU A 69 7.87 -19.87 -4.21
N ALA A 70 7.10 -20.75 -3.56
CA ALA A 70 5.93 -21.40 -4.14
C ALA A 70 4.70 -21.08 -3.29
N TRP A 71 3.61 -20.64 -3.93
CA TRP A 71 2.37 -20.25 -3.27
C TRP A 71 1.28 -21.28 -3.53
N PHE A 72 0.58 -21.68 -2.47
CA PHE A 72 -0.56 -22.60 -2.53
C PHE A 72 -1.72 -21.99 -1.75
N PRO A 73 -2.99 -22.15 -2.19
CA PRO A 73 -4.16 -21.78 -1.37
C PRO A 73 -4.15 -22.53 -0.03
N LYS A 74 -3.73 -23.80 -0.08
CA LYS A 74 -3.48 -24.65 1.08
C LYS A 74 -2.37 -25.64 0.73
N ALA A 75 -1.31 -25.68 1.54
CA ALA A 75 -0.23 -26.65 1.35
C ALA A 75 -0.69 -28.07 1.69
N PHE A 76 -0.06 -29.07 1.08
CA PHE A 76 -0.30 -30.50 1.33
C PHE A 76 -1.73 -31.00 1.03
N THR A 77 -2.46 -30.34 0.12
CA THR A 77 -3.75 -30.85 -0.40
C THR A 77 -3.66 -31.12 -1.90
N GLY A 78 -4.45 -32.08 -2.40
CA GLY A 78 -4.82 -32.12 -3.82
C GLY A 78 -5.71 -30.91 -4.11
N GLY A 79 -5.42 -30.18 -5.20
CA GLY A 79 -6.08 -28.91 -5.53
C GLY A 79 -7.60 -28.98 -5.65
#